data_AF-A0A7J6VXU3-F1
#
_entry.id   AF-A0A7J6VXU3-F1
#
_cell.length_a   1.000
_cell.length_b   1.000
_cell.length_c   1.000
_cell.angle_alpha   90.00
_cell.angle_beta   90.00
_cell.angle_gamma   90.00
#
_symmetry.space_group_name_H-M   'P 1'
#
loop_
_entity.id
_entity.type
_entity.pdbx_description
1 polymer ?
#
loop_
_entity_poly.entity_id
_entity_poly.type
_entity_poly.pdbx_seq_one_letter_code
_entity_poly.pdbx_strand_id
1 'polypeptide(L)' 'MAELGQQTVDFSMLVRRAAEDSFLSLKELVEQLKKTEQSDTDKKINILKYIQKTRQRMLRLHVLAKWCRQ' A
#
# COMPACT_ATOMS: atom_id res chain seq x y z
N MET A 1 0.56 -28.41 20.86
CA MET A 1 1.82 -27.98 20.25
C MET A 1 1.48 -27.16 19.02
N ALA A 2 1.82 -25.87 19.02
CA ALA A 2 1.84 -25.05 17.81
C ALA A 2 3.15 -25.37 17.08
N GLU A 3 3.07 -25.88 15.85
CA GLU A 3 4.24 -26.26 15.04
C GLU A 3 4.92 -25.02 14.45
N LEU A 4 6.20 -25.14 14.09
CA LEU A 4 6.98 -24.07 13.45
C LEU A 4 6.22 -23.52 12.23
N GLY A 5 5.77 -22.26 12.31
CA GLY A 5 4.93 -21.59 11.30
C GLY A 5 3.78 -20.76 11.90
N GLN A 6 3.53 -20.86 13.21
CA GLN A 6 2.39 -20.30 13.93
C GLN A 6 2.32 -18.75 14.09
N GLN A 7 3.06 -17.95 13.31
CA GLN A 7 2.88 -16.50 13.29
C GLN A 7 1.92 -16.08 12.18
N THR A 8 0.65 -16.42 12.35
CA THR A 8 -0.42 -15.92 11.48
C THR A 8 -0.85 -14.52 11.94
N VAL A 9 -1.02 -13.60 11.01
CA VAL A 9 -1.61 -12.28 11.29
C VAL A 9 -3.10 -12.29 10.95
N ASP A 10 -3.89 -11.57 11.75
CA ASP A 10 -5.29 -11.36 11.42
C ASP A 10 -5.43 -10.61 10.08
N PHE A 11 -6.32 -11.08 9.22
CA PHE A 11 -6.47 -10.51 7.88
C PHE A 11 -6.99 -9.06 7.93
N SER A 12 -7.88 -8.74 8.87
CA SER A 12 -8.39 -7.37 9.02
C SER A 12 -7.29 -6.41 9.48
N MET A 13 -6.38 -6.88 10.35
CA MET A 13 -5.19 -6.15 10.77
C MET A 13 -4.22 -5.91 9.60
N LEU A 14 -4.02 -6.92 8.73
CA LEU A 14 -3.20 -6.79 7.53
C LEU A 14 -3.79 -5.75 6.56
N VAL A 15 -5.09 -5.83 6.29
CA VAL A 15 -5.81 -4.88 5.41
C VAL A 15 -5.73 -3.47 5.97
N ARG A 16 -5.97 -3.29 7.28
CA ARG A 16 -5.90 -1.98 7.94
C ARG A 16 -4.51 -1.37 7.81
N ARG A 17 -3.46 -2.09 8.18
CA ARG A 17 -2.07 -1.61 8.06
C ARG A 17 -1.71 -1.26 6.63
N ALA A 18 -2.04 -2.12 5.68
CA ALA A 18 -1.74 -1.86 4.28
C ALA A 18 -2.45 -0.60 3.75
N ALA A 19 -3.68 -0.34 4.20
CA ALA A 19 -4.42 0.88 3.85
C ALA A 19 -3.84 2.13 4.53
N GLU A 20 -3.54 2.06 5.83
CA GLU A 20 -2.91 3.14 6.60
C GLU A 20 -1.55 3.52 6.01
N ASP A 21 -0.66 2.55 5.77
CA ASP A 21 0.65 2.77 5.17
C ASP A 21 0.54 3.38 3.76
N SER A 22 -0.44 2.94 2.97
CA SER A 22 -0.71 3.50 1.64
C SER A 22 -1.33 4.89 1.70
N PHE A 23 -2.00 5.27 2.78
CA PHE A 23 -2.46 6.64 2.96
C PHE A 23 -1.31 7.54 3.41
N LEU A 24 -0.55 7.13 4.43
CA LEU A 24 0.55 7.89 4.99
C LEU A 24 1.63 8.18 3.95
N SER A 25 2.07 7.17 3.20
CA SER A 25 3.09 7.37 2.16
C SER A 25 2.60 8.22 0.98
N LEU A 26 1.30 8.20 0.64
CA LEU A 26 0.73 9.14 -0.34
C LEU A 26 0.77 10.58 0.18
N LYS A 27 0.37 10.77 1.45
CA LYS A 27 0.39 12.07 2.11
C LYS A 27 1.81 12.63 2.13
N GLU A 28 2.79 11.83 2.54
CA GLU A 28 4.21 12.20 2.55
C GLU A 28 4.71 12.59 1.15
N LEU A 29 4.38 11.79 0.12
CA LEU A 29 4.73 12.11 -1.26
C LEU A 29 4.14 13.47 -1.68
N VAL A 30 2.86 13.72 -1.41
CA VAL A 30 2.21 14.99 -1.76
C VAL A 30 2.87 16.16 -1.03
N GLU A 31 3.18 16.02 0.25
CA GLU A 31 3.87 17.07 1.02
C GLU A 31 5.29 17.32 0.50
N GLN A 32 6.00 16.29 0.04
CA GLN A 32 7.30 16.46 -0.63
C GLN A 32 7.16 17.21 -1.95
N LEU A 33 6.21 16.82 -2.81
CA LEU A 33 5.98 17.46 -4.11
C LEU A 33 5.53 18.92 -4.00
N LYS A 34 4.90 19.32 -2.88
CA LYS A 34 4.58 20.73 -2.58
C LYS A 34 5.82 21.54 -2.22
N LYS A 35 6.77 20.94 -1.50
CA LYS A 35 7.99 21.61 -1.01
C LYS A 35 9.08 21.69 -2.06
N THR A 36 9.11 20.75 -3.01
CA THR A 36 10.14 20.71 -4.05
C THR A 36 9.70 21.47 -5.30
N GLU A 37 10.58 22.37 -5.78
CA GLU A 37 10.47 22.92 -7.13
C GLU A 37 10.81 21.85 -8.17
N GLN A 38 9.79 21.12 -8.59
CA GLN A 38 9.82 20.16 -9.71
C GLN A 38 8.83 20.61 -10.78
N SER A 39 9.05 20.19 -12.02
CA SER A 39 8.07 20.43 -13.08
C SER A 39 6.75 19.71 -12.79
N ASP A 40 5.63 20.26 -13.24
CA ASP A 40 4.32 19.62 -13.09
C ASP A 40 4.28 18.21 -13.72
N THR A 41 5.03 18.02 -14.81
CA THR A 41 5.17 16.73 -15.47
C THR A 41 5.84 15.71 -14.54
N ASP A 42 6.93 16.10 -13.88
CA ASP A 42 7.64 15.22 -12.93
C ASP A 42 6.78 14.89 -11.71
N LYS A 43 6.05 15.88 -11.19
CA LYS A 43 5.09 15.67 -10.09
C LYS A 43 4.02 14.64 -10.49
N LYS A 44 3.43 14.79 -11.68
CA LYS A 44 2.45 13.83 -12.23
C LYS A 44 3.03 12.42 -12.38
N ILE A 45 4.25 12.31 -12.93
CA ILE A 45 4.94 11.02 -13.09
C ILE A 45 5.16 10.35 -11.73
N ASN A 46 5.60 11.11 -10.72
CA ASN A 46 5.84 10.57 -9.38
C ASN A 46 4.55 10.06 -8.72
N ILE A 47 3.44 10.79 -8.86
CA ILE A 47 2.12 10.35 -8.40
C ILE A 47 1.69 9.07 -9.13
N LEU A 48 1.84 9.01 -10.46
CA LEU A 48 1.47 7.81 -11.23
C LEU A 48 2.29 6.57 -10.82
N LYS A 49 3.60 6.73 -10.61
CA LYS A 49 4.46 5.67 -10.07
C LYS A 49 3.96 5.17 -8.71
N TYR A 50 3.55 6.09 -7.84
CA TYR A 50 3.01 5.75 -6.54
C TYR A 50 1.68 4.97 -6.64
N ILE A 51 0.75 5.44 -7.48
CA ILE A 51 -0.54 4.77 -7.72
C ILE A 51 -0.31 3.35 -8.25
N GLN A 52 0.61 3.18 -9.20
CA GLN A 52 0.93 1.85 -9.74
C GLN A 52 1.46 0.90 -8.67
N LYS A 53 2.38 1.36 -7.80
CA LYS A 53 2.90 0.57 -6.67
C LYS A 53 1.80 0.20 -5.68
N THR A 54 0.94 1.15 -5.33
CA THR A 54 -0.18 0.93 -4.40
C THR A 54 -1.21 -0.03 -4.98
N ARG A 55 -1.52 0.07 -6.28
CA ARG A 55 -2.41 -0.87 -6.98
C ARG A 55 -1.94 -2.31 -6.86
N GLN A 56 -0.64 -2.57 -7.02
CA GLN A 56 -0.08 -3.93 -6.86
C GLN A 56 -0.29 -4.47 -5.44
N ARG A 57 -0.15 -3.64 -4.41
CA ARG A 57 -0.45 -4.02 -3.02
C ARG A 57 -1.93 -4.38 -2.83
N MET A 58 -2.84 -3.56 -3.38
CA MET A 58 -4.28 -3.82 -3.31
C MET A 58 -4.70 -5.09 -4.05
N LEU A 59 -4.06 -5.41 -5.18
CA LEU A 59 -4.30 -6.67 -5.89
C LEU A 59 -3.86 -7.88 -5.06
N ARG A 60 -2.74 -7.81 -4.34
CA ARG A 60 -2.31 -8.88 -3.42
C ARG A 60 -3.32 -9.10 -2.29
N LEU A 61 -3.82 -8.02 -1.68
CA LEU A 61 -4.88 -8.11 -0.67
C LEU A 61 -6.17 -8.71 -1.24
N HIS A 62 -6.54 -8.35 -2.48
CA HIS A 62 -7.70 -8.91 -3.16
C HIS A 62 -7.58 -10.43 -3.38
N VAL A 63 -6.40 -10.90 -3.80
CA VAL A 63 -6.13 -12.34 -3.95
C VAL A 63 -6.25 -13.05 -2.61
N LEU A 64 -5.66 -12.50 -1.54
CA LEU A 64 -5.78 -13.04 -0.19
C LEU A 64 -7.23 -13.07 0.29
N ALA A 65 -8.00 -12.00 0.06
CA ALA A 65 -9.42 -11.95 0.42
C ALA A 65 -10.23 -13.02 -0.32
N LYS A 66 -9.93 -13.27 -1.60
CA LYS A 66 -10.55 -14.35 -2.36
C LYS A 66 -10.18 -15.72 -1.80
N TRP A 67 -8.93 -15.91 -1.38
CA TRP A 67 -8.47 -17.16 -0.78
C TRP A 67 -9.11 -17.42 0.58
N CYS A 68 -9.24 -16.42 1.45
CA CYS A 68 -9.93 -16.55 2.74
C CYS A 68 -11.43 -16.87 2.64
N ARG A 69 -12.04 -16.73 1.45
CA ARG A 69 -13.46 -17.05 1.21
C ARG A 69 -13.68 -18.49 0.73
N GLN A 70 -12.66 -19.15 0.19
CA GLN A 70 -12.73 -20.54 -0.27
C GLN A 70 -12.74 -21.50 0.90
#